data_AF-A0A9Q0JC22-F1
#
_entry.id   AF-A0A9Q0JC22-F1
#
_cell.length_a   1.000
_cell.length_b   1.000
_cell.length_c   1.000
_cell.angle_alpha   90.00
_cell.angle_beta   90.00
_cell.angle_gamma   90.00
#
_symmetry.space_group_name_H-M   'P 1'
#
loop_
_entity.id
_entity.type
_entity.pdbx_description
1 polymer ?
#
loop_
_entity_poly.entity_id
_entity_poly.type
_entity_poly.pdbx_seq_one_letter_code
_entity_poly.pdbx_strand_id
1 'polypeptide(L)'
;VFTIFTITIADGVDIISVSLGRDEAANFTRDAVAIGSFHAMEKGILTVQSAGKSGPRPLTVGSVAPWILTVAAATTDCKIIDKVVLGNGNTLITGKFLSSILYISNFAHIIEI
;
A
#
# COMPACT_ATOMS: atom_id res chain seq x y z
N VAL A 1 -0.62 1.57 15.69
CA VAL A 1 0.47 1.25 14.74
C VAL A 1 1.66 0.57 15.41
N PHE A 2 2.28 1.11 16.46
CA PHE A 2 3.38 0.37 17.10
C PHE A 2 2.94 -0.97 17.71
N THR A 3 1.84 -0.97 18.47
CA THR A 3 1.31 -2.19 19.12
C THR A 3 0.89 -3.28 18.12
N ILE A 4 0.45 -2.91 16.92
CA ILE A 4 0.07 -3.90 15.91
C ILE A 4 1.31 -4.61 15.34
N PHE A 5 2.45 -3.93 15.18
CA PHE A 5 3.69 -4.61 14.83
C PHE A 5 4.10 -5.60 15.93
N THR A 6 3.96 -5.23 17.21
CA THR A 6 4.35 -6.12 18.31
C THR A 6 3.50 -7.40 18.39
N ILE A 7 2.18 -7.30 18.15
CA ILE A 7 1.31 -8.50 18.14
C ILE A 7 1.58 -9.34 16.89
N THR A 8 1.73 -8.71 15.72
CA THR A 8 1.95 -9.41 14.45
C THR A 8 3.29 -10.16 14.43
N ILE A 9 4.33 -9.58 15.04
CA ILE A 9 5.62 -10.26 15.23
C ILE A 9 5.48 -11.44 16.20
N ALA A 10 4.69 -11.29 17.28
CA ALA A 10 4.45 -12.36 18.25
C ALA A 10 3.62 -13.52 17.65
N ASP A 11 2.71 -13.20 16.73
CA ASP A 11 1.89 -14.17 16.00
C ASP A 11 2.68 -14.95 14.93
N GLY A 12 3.94 -14.55 14.67
CA GLY A 12 4.85 -15.30 13.82
C GLY A 12 4.54 -15.23 12.32
N VAL A 13 4.08 -14.08 11.84
CA VAL A 13 3.81 -13.87 10.40
C VAL A 13 5.10 -13.83 9.56
N ASP A 14 4.97 -14.13 8.28
CA ASP A 14 6.08 -14.06 7.33
C ASP A 14 6.21 -12.68 6.67
N ILE A 15 5.07 -12.00 6.45
CA ILE A 15 4.99 -10.70 5.77
C ILE A 15 3.94 -9.81 6.44
N ILE A 16 4.25 -8.53 6.57
CA ILE A 16 3.34 -7.49 7.05
C ILE A 16 2.98 -6.58 5.89
N SER A 17 1.69 -6.45 5.58
CA SER A 17 1.19 -5.53 4.55
C SER A 17 0.56 -4.31 5.23
N VAL A 18 1.00 -3.11 4.87
CA VAL A 18 0.60 -1.85 5.51
C VAL A 18 0.16 -0.83 4.47
N SER A 19 -1.12 -0.50 4.43
CA SER A 19 -1.66 0.51 3.51
C SER A 19 -1.95 1.86 4.21
N LEU A 20 -1.08 2.23 5.15
CA LEU A 20 -1.11 3.53 5.82
C LEU A 20 0.29 4.15 5.83
N GLY A 21 0.34 5.46 5.91
CA GLY A 21 1.58 6.20 5.89
C GLY A 21 1.32 7.70 5.97
N ARG A 22 2.40 8.47 5.93
CA ARG A 22 2.33 9.93 5.86
C ARG A 22 2.26 10.38 4.41
N ASP A 23 1.78 11.60 4.19
CA ASP A 23 1.77 12.21 2.86
C ASP A 23 3.18 12.59 2.37
N GLU A 24 4.14 12.76 3.29
CA GLU A 24 5.52 13.13 3.03
C GLU A 24 6.46 12.40 4.00
N ALA A 25 7.71 12.24 3.59
CA ALA A 25 8.78 11.63 4.38
C ALA A 25 8.93 12.30 5.75
N ALA A 26 9.02 11.49 6.80
CA ALA A 26 9.34 11.94 8.15
C ALA A 26 10.65 11.29 8.63
N ASN A 27 11.23 11.87 9.68
CA ASN A 27 12.35 11.23 10.38
C ASN A 27 11.89 9.86 10.92
N PHE A 28 12.67 8.81 10.70
CA PHE A 28 12.35 7.43 11.10
C PHE A 28 12.00 7.31 12.59
N THR A 29 12.65 8.10 13.44
CA THR A 29 12.39 8.12 14.91
C THR A 29 11.01 8.67 15.29
N ARG A 30 10.29 9.29 14.36
CA ARG A 30 8.94 9.85 14.54
C ARG A 30 7.89 9.14 13.68
N ASP A 31 8.28 8.11 12.96
CA ASP A 31 7.38 7.30 12.14
C ASP A 31 7.16 5.94 12.80
N ALA A 32 5.95 5.72 13.30
CA ALA A 32 5.57 4.49 13.95
C ALA A 32 5.65 3.26 13.02
N VAL A 33 5.46 3.45 11.71
CA VAL A 33 5.63 2.38 10.72
C VAL A 33 7.11 2.08 10.52
N ALA A 34 7.96 3.11 10.43
CA ALA A 34 9.41 2.91 10.32
C ALA A 34 9.99 2.18 11.55
N ILE A 35 9.57 2.57 12.76
CA ILE A 35 10.01 1.92 14.01
C ILE A 35 9.48 0.47 14.09
N GLY A 36 8.19 0.26 13.84
CA GLY A 36 7.59 -1.07 13.91
C GLY A 36 8.18 -2.05 12.89
N SER A 37 8.36 -1.59 11.64
CA SER A 37 8.98 -2.38 10.57
C SER A 37 10.46 -2.66 10.80
N PHE A 38 11.18 -1.77 11.50
CA PHE A 38 12.56 -2.04 11.90
C PHE A 38 12.65 -3.26 12.83
N HIS A 39 11.77 -3.34 13.83
CA HIS A 39 11.69 -4.52 14.71
C HIS A 39 11.22 -5.78 13.97
N ALA A 40 10.33 -5.65 12.98
CA ALA A 40 9.94 -6.76 12.12
C ALA A 40 11.13 -7.27 11.28
N MET A 41 11.92 -6.36 10.71
CA MET A 41 13.14 -6.69 9.95
C MET A 41 14.17 -7.42 10.82
N GLU A 42 14.38 -7.00 12.07
CA GLU A 42 15.26 -7.71 13.02
C GLU A 42 14.84 -9.16 13.27
N LYS A 43 13.56 -9.49 13.05
CA LYS A 43 13.00 -10.84 13.15
C LYS A 43 12.89 -11.56 11.79
N GLY A 44 13.38 -10.95 10.71
CA GLY A 44 13.33 -11.50 9.35
C GLY A 44 11.97 -11.36 8.67
N ILE A 45 11.08 -10.51 9.19
CA ILE A 45 9.72 -10.32 8.66
C ILE A 45 9.72 -9.10 7.74
N LEU A 46 9.34 -9.30 6.48
CA LEU A 46 9.29 -8.22 5.48
C LEU A 46 8.05 -7.34 5.69
N THR A 47 8.24 -6.02 5.73
CA THR A 47 7.12 -5.07 5.70
C THR A 47 6.96 -4.46 4.31
N VAL A 48 5.75 -4.49 3.79
CA VAL A 48 5.35 -3.88 2.52
C VAL A 48 4.44 -2.68 2.83
N GLN A 49 4.76 -1.51 2.27
CA GLN A 49 4.03 -0.28 2.54
C GLN A 49 3.71 0.49 1.25
N SER A 50 2.55 1.13 1.18
CA SER A 50 2.23 2.03 0.06
C SER A 50 3.11 3.29 0.07
N ALA A 51 3.50 3.77 -1.12
CA ALA A 51 4.29 4.99 -1.28
C ALA A 51 3.52 6.27 -0.89
N GLY A 52 2.19 6.19 -0.85
CA GLY A 52 1.28 7.32 -0.70
C GLY A 52 0.65 7.75 -2.04
N LYS A 53 -0.41 8.57 -1.94
CA LYS A 53 -1.20 9.05 -3.10
C LYS A 53 -1.03 10.55 -3.38
N SER A 54 0.01 11.16 -2.82
CA SER A 54 0.21 12.62 -2.79
C SER A 54 0.99 13.17 -3.99
N GLY A 55 1.31 12.30 -4.97
CA GLY A 55 1.89 12.69 -6.25
C GLY A 55 0.99 13.65 -7.06
N PRO A 56 1.45 14.15 -8.22
CA PRO A 56 2.65 13.73 -8.97
C PRO A 56 3.90 14.56 -8.71
N ARG A 57 3.86 15.51 -7.75
CA ARG A 57 5.01 16.37 -7.46
C ARG A 57 6.17 15.54 -6.89
N PRO A 58 7.43 15.90 -7.17
CA PRO A 58 8.59 15.28 -6.53
C PRO A 58 8.51 15.33 -5.00
N LEU A 59 9.18 14.40 -4.32
CA LEU A 59 9.30 14.34 -2.85
C LEU A 59 7.97 14.13 -2.10
N THR A 60 7.00 13.47 -2.73
CA THR A 60 5.67 13.16 -2.15
C THR A 60 5.53 11.71 -1.65
N VAL A 61 6.66 10.97 -1.60
CA VAL A 61 6.69 9.61 -1.07
C VAL A 61 6.81 9.67 0.46
N GLY A 62 5.87 9.04 1.16
CA GLY A 62 5.86 8.98 2.62
C GLY A 62 6.65 7.80 3.20
N SER A 63 6.68 6.68 2.49
CA SER A 63 7.42 5.48 2.88
C SER A 63 8.84 5.53 2.33
N VAL A 64 9.80 5.91 3.17
CA VAL A 64 11.21 6.14 2.77
C VAL A 64 12.21 5.33 3.59
N ALA A 65 11.74 4.51 4.52
CA ALA A 65 12.62 3.68 5.34
C ALA A 65 13.25 2.57 4.47
N PRO A 66 14.57 2.39 4.48
CA PRO A 66 15.27 1.51 3.55
C PRO A 66 14.99 0.00 3.78
N TRP A 67 14.43 -0.35 4.94
CA TRP A 67 14.04 -1.72 5.29
C TRP A 67 12.58 -2.05 4.95
N ILE A 68 11.84 -1.10 4.37
CA ILE A 68 10.45 -1.30 3.93
C ILE A 68 10.42 -1.47 2.41
N LEU A 69 9.63 -2.43 1.92
CA LEU A 69 9.30 -2.51 0.50
C LEU A 69 8.19 -1.49 0.18
N THR A 70 8.58 -0.36 -0.40
CA THR A 70 7.65 0.70 -0.80
C THR A 70 7.01 0.41 -2.16
N VAL A 71 5.68 0.42 -2.24
CA VAL A 71 4.90 0.09 -3.44
C VAL A 71 4.18 1.32 -3.99
N ALA A 72 4.45 1.66 -5.26
CA ALA A 72 3.73 2.69 -6.00
C ALA A 72 2.48 2.12 -6.70
N ALA A 73 1.50 2.98 -6.99
CA ALA A 73 0.33 2.59 -7.78
C ALA A 73 0.62 2.71 -9.28
N ALA A 74 0.21 1.70 -10.05
CA ALA A 74 0.26 1.70 -11.50
C ALA A 74 -1.11 1.31 -12.07
N THR A 75 -1.43 1.76 -13.28
CA THR A 75 -2.62 1.30 -14.01
C THR A 75 -2.29 0.07 -14.83
N THR A 76 -3.18 -0.91 -14.82
CA THR A 76 -3.10 -2.08 -15.71
C THR A 76 -3.90 -1.80 -16.99
N ASP A 77 -3.59 -2.54 -18.05
CA ASP A 77 -4.29 -2.52 -19.34
C ASP A 77 -5.73 -3.07 -19.28
N CYS A 78 -6.09 -3.73 -18.18
CA CYS A 78 -7.46 -4.17 -17.88
C CYS A 78 -8.42 -2.96 -17.77
N LYS A 79 -9.34 -2.86 -18.73
CA LYS A 79 -10.39 -1.83 -18.78
C LYS A 79 -11.70 -2.41 -18.30
N ILE A 80 -12.26 -1.83 -17.25
CA ILE A 80 -13.67 -2.05 -16.89
C ILE A 80 -14.49 -1.09 -17.75
N ILE A 81 -15.34 -1.67 -18.61
CA ILE A 81 -16.22 -0.92 -19.49
C ILE A 81 -17.60 -0.85 -18.83
N ASP A 82 -18.05 0.38 -18.56
CA ASP A 82 -19.39 0.65 -18.07
C ASP A 82 -20.21 1.39 -19.14
N LYS A 83 -21.49 1.06 -19.25
CA LYS A 83 -22.40 1.58 -20.28
C LYS A 83 -23.57 2.29 -19.62
N VAL A 84 -23.66 3.59 -19.83
CA VAL A 84 -24.75 4.43 -19.33
C VAL A 84 -25.66 4.81 -20.48
N VAL A 85 -26.92 4.37 -20.45
CA VAL A 85 -27.94 4.78 -21.42
C VAL A 85 -28.67 6.01 -20.86
N LEU A 86 -28.61 7.11 -21.60
CA LEU A 86 -29.27 8.38 -21.25
C LEU A 86 -30.74 8.35 -21.69
N GLY A 87 -31.58 9.19 -21.08
CA GLY A 87 -33.01 9.28 -21.39
C GLY A 87 -33.35 9.72 -22.82
N ASN A 88 -32.37 10.23 -23.57
CA ASN A 88 -32.49 10.55 -25.00
C ASN A 88 -32.08 9.38 -25.93
N GLY A 89 -31.80 8.19 -25.38
CA GLY A 89 -31.39 7.00 -26.13
C GLY A 89 -29.89 6.92 -26.44
N ASN A 90 -29.10 7.95 -26.13
CA ASN A 90 -27.66 7.91 -26.34
C ASN A 90 -26.98 7.03 -25.28
N THR A 91 -26.05 6.16 -25.71
CA THR A 91 -25.24 5.32 -24.82
C THR A 91 -23.85 5.92 -24.66
N LEU A 92 -23.46 6.22 -23.42
CA LEU A 92 -22.10 6.58 -23.05
C LEU A 92 -21.35 5.31 -22.64
N ILE A 93 -20.21 5.05 -23.28
CA ILE A 93 -19.29 3.99 -22.90
C ILE A 93 -18.15 4.65 -22.14
N THR A 94 -18.04 4.39 -20.84
CA THR A 94 -16.92 4.85 -20.01
C THR A 94 -16.01 3.68 -19.71
N GLY A 95 -14.72 3.83 -20.01
CA GLY A 95 -13.69 2.85 -19.66
C GLY A 95 -12.91 3.37 -18.46
N LYS A 96 -12.96 2.67 -17.33
CA LYS A 96 -12.10 2.95 -16.19
C LYS A 96 -10.96 1.93 -16.17
N PHE A 97 -9.72 2.42 -16.15
CA PHE A 97 -8.56 1.56 -15.90
C PHE A 97 -8.55 1.14 -14.44
N LEU A 98 -8.27 -0.14 -14.18
CA LEU A 98 -7.95 -0.57 -12.83
C LEU A 98 -6.56 -0.06 -12.47
N SER A 99 -6.46 0.73 -11.40
CA SER A 99 -5.19 0.91 -10.70
C SER A 99 -4.87 -0.40 -9.98
N SER A 100 -3.82 -1.08 -10.40
CA SER A 100 -3.33 -2.28 -9.72
C SER A 100 -2.64 -1.85 -8.44
N ILE A 101 -3.31 -2.11 -7.32
CA ILE A 101 -2.67 -2.24 -6.02
C ILE A 101 -2.23 -3.70 -5.94
N LEU A 102 -0.94 -3.93 -5.74
CA LEU A 102 -0.40 -5.28 -5.58
C LEU A 102 -0.93 -5.85 -4.26
N TYR A 103 -2.06 -6.54 -4.30
CA TYR A 103 -2.55 -7.34 -3.17
C TYR A 103 -1.67 -8.58 -3.07
N ILE A 104 -0.73 -8.55 -2.13
CA ILE A 104 0.04 -9.72 -1.76
C ILE A 104 -0.86 -10.52 -0.82
N SER A 105 -1.70 -11.40 -1.36
CA SER A 105 -2.59 -12.26 -0.54
C SER A 105 -2.32 -13.76 -0.74
N ASN A 106 -1.32 -14.13 -1.53
CA ASN A 106 -1.09 -15.53 -1.95
C ASN A 106 0.17 -16.20 -1.38
N PHE A 107 0.83 -15.60 -0.39
CA PHE A 107 1.96 -16.24 0.30
C PHE A 107 1.88 -16.03 1.82
N ALA A 108 1.61 -17.12 2.52
CA ALA A 108 1.70 -17.25 3.98
C ALA A 108 0.75 -16.32 4.80
N HIS A 109 0.81 -16.43 6.14
CA HIS A 109 -0.06 -15.68 7.05
C HIS A 109 0.21 -14.16 6.91
N ILE A 110 -0.55 -13.47 6.07
CA ILE A 110 -0.43 -12.02 5.86
C ILE A 110 -1.49 -11.32 6.69
N ILE A 111 -1.05 -10.39 7.54
CA ILE A 111 -1.93 -9.43 8.21
C ILE A 111 -1.89 -8.13 7.43
N GLU A 112 -3.05 -7.67 6.99
CA GLU A 112 -3.25 -6.35 6.40
C GLU A 112 -3.55 -5.32 7.49
N ILE A 113 -2.80 -4.21 7.46
CA ILE A 113 -2.86 -3.09 8.39
C ILE A 113 -3.29 -1.81 7.66
#